data_AF-A0AA37Q3V0-F1
#
_entry.id   AF-A0AA37Q3V0-F1
#
_cell.length_a   1.000
_cell.length_b   1.000
_cell.length_c   1.000
_cell.angle_alpha   90.00
_cell.angle_beta   90.00
_cell.angle_gamma   90.00
#
_symmetry.space_group_name_H-M   'P 1'
#
loop_
_entity.id
_entity.type
_entity.pdbx_description
1 polymer ?
#
loop_
_entity_poly.entity_id
_entity_poly.type
_entity_poly.pdbx_seq_one_letter_code
_entity_poly.pdbx_strand_id
1 'polypeptide(L)'
;MYILVQHTIADPVAFWSSTDPALLPPHLKLLQTFPTRDGTHAACIWEAASIDALRGLLEPLTSAVSLNEYYEVENRDGVALPSGVTRTAQARTAQARSPQMRG
;
A
#
# COMPACT_ATOMS: atom_id res chain seq x y z
N MET A 1 -12.03 0.91 12.86
CA MET A 1 -10.87 0.33 13.58
C MET A 1 -9.61 0.51 12.74
N TYR A 2 -8.44 0.39 13.35
CA TYR A 2 -7.17 0.37 12.65
C TYR A 2 -6.66 -1.06 12.53
N ILE A 3 -6.17 -1.44 11.36
CA ILE A 3 -5.73 -2.80 11.06
C ILE A 3 -4.34 -2.73 10.45
N LEU A 4 -3.39 -3.44 11.06
CA LEU A 4 -2.12 -3.76 10.45
C LEU A 4 -2.32 -4.99 9.56
N VAL A 5 -1.91 -4.88 8.31
CA VAL A 5 -1.74 -6.01 7.40
C VAL A 5 -0.25 -6.20 7.13
N GLN A 6 0.26 -7.38 7.45
CA GLN A 6 1.60 -7.81 7.05
C GLN A 6 1.48 -8.69 5.82
N HIS A 7 2.20 -8.32 4.78
CA HIS A 7 2.23 -9.05 3.51
C HIS A 7 3.58 -9.76 3.37
N THR A 8 3.54 -11.05 3.08
CA THR A 8 4.66 -11.80 2.50
C THR A 8 4.32 -12.08 1.05
N ILE A 9 5.09 -11.49 0.13
CA ILE A 9 4.75 -11.36 -1.29
C ILE A 9 5.71 -12.24 -2.10
N ALA A 10 5.15 -13.24 -2.80
CA ALA A 10 5.89 -14.18 -3.63
C ALA A 10 6.21 -13.63 -5.02
N ASP A 11 5.32 -12.79 -5.58
CA ASP A 11 5.52 -12.08 -6.85
C ASP A 11 5.29 -10.58 -6.65
N PRO A 12 6.35 -9.80 -6.39
CA PRO A 12 6.23 -8.36 -6.18
C PRO A 12 5.64 -7.63 -7.40
N VAL A 13 6.00 -8.02 -8.62
CA VAL A 13 5.51 -7.33 -9.82
C VAL A 13 4.01 -7.50 -9.96
N ALA A 14 3.51 -8.74 -9.79
CA ALA A 14 2.09 -9.01 -9.84
C ALA A 14 1.33 -8.33 -8.69
N PHE A 15 1.83 -8.41 -7.46
CA PHE A 15 1.18 -7.82 -6.29
C PHE A 15 1.03 -6.30 -6.43
N TRP A 16 2.13 -5.58 -6.69
CA TRP A 16 2.11 -4.12 -6.76
C TRP A 16 1.37 -3.57 -7.98
N SER A 17 1.21 -4.38 -9.04
CA SER A 17 0.38 -4.03 -10.20
C SER A 17 -1.11 -4.25 -9.96
N SER A 18 -1.47 -5.13 -9.01
CA SER A 18 -2.86 -5.46 -8.67
C SER A 18 -3.48 -4.51 -7.65
N THR A 19 -2.66 -3.76 -6.91
CA THR A 19 -3.08 -2.88 -5.83
C THR A 19 -2.98 -1.41 -6.23
N ASP A 20 -4.05 -0.85 -6.79
CA ASP A 20 -4.19 0.60 -6.99
C ASP A 20 -5.02 1.21 -5.85
N PRO A 21 -4.43 2.06 -4.99
CA PRO A 21 -5.16 2.76 -3.94
C PRO A 21 -6.33 3.61 -4.45
N ALA A 22 -6.31 4.04 -5.71
CA ALA A 22 -7.39 4.83 -6.31
C ALA A 22 -8.68 4.03 -6.56
N LEU A 23 -8.60 2.70 -6.58
CA LEU A 23 -9.74 1.81 -6.81
C LEU A 23 -10.39 1.31 -5.52
N LEU A 24 -9.94 1.81 -4.36
CA LEU A 24 -10.45 1.38 -3.06
C LEU A 24 -11.88 1.88 -2.83
N PRO A 25 -12.78 1.03 -2.32
CA PRO A 25 -14.10 1.47 -1.89
C PRO A 25 -14.00 2.55 -0.81
N PRO A 26 -14.93 3.53 -0.76
CA PRO A 26 -14.82 4.69 0.14
C PRO A 26 -14.86 4.34 1.64
N HIS A 27 -15.31 3.14 2.00
CA HIS A 27 -15.37 2.65 3.38
C HIS A 27 -14.09 1.95 3.84
N LEU A 28 -13.08 1.80 2.97
CA LEU A 28 -11.77 1.23 3.28
C LEU A 28 -10.70 2.26 2.93
N LYS A 29 -9.86 2.61 3.90
CA LYS A 29 -8.80 3.61 3.70
C LYS A 29 -7.45 3.01 3.99
N LEU A 30 -6.57 3.03 2.99
CA LEU A 30 -5.14 2.75 3.18
C LEU A 30 -4.48 4.02 3.73
N LEU A 31 -3.95 3.94 4.95
CA LEU A 31 -3.33 5.09 5.63
C LEU A 31 -1.83 5.15 5.37
N GLN A 32 -1.15 4.00 5.43
CA GLN A 32 0.29 3.90 5.28
C GLN A 32 0.67 2.56 4.64
N THR A 33 1.75 2.58 3.85
CA THR A 33 2.36 1.40 3.24
C THR A 33 3.87 1.50 3.40
N PHE A 34 4.48 0.48 3.99
CA PHE A 34 5.92 0.37 4.13
C PHE A 34 6.41 -0.90 3.45
N PRO A 35 6.76 -0.84 2.17
CA PRO A 35 7.34 -1.97 1.47
C PRO A 35 8.82 -2.15 1.82
N THR A 36 9.31 -3.39 1.79
CA THR A 36 10.76 -3.64 1.72
C THR A 36 11.33 -3.20 0.38
N ARG A 37 12.64 -2.99 0.30
CA ARG A 37 13.32 -2.50 -0.90
C ARG A 37 13.11 -3.41 -2.12
N ASP A 38 13.05 -4.71 -1.90
CA ASP A 38 12.79 -5.74 -2.89
C ASP A 38 11.29 -5.99 -3.15
N GLY A 39 10.41 -5.35 -2.37
CA GLY A 39 8.96 -5.44 -2.50
C GLY A 39 8.37 -6.78 -2.10
N THR A 40 9.15 -7.68 -1.49
CA THR A 40 8.71 -9.02 -1.06
C THR A 40 7.97 -9.02 0.27
N HIS A 41 8.02 -7.91 1.01
CA HIS A 41 7.22 -7.73 2.21
C HIS A 41 6.67 -6.31 2.28
N ALA A 42 5.54 -6.16 2.96
CA ALA A 42 5.00 -4.85 3.28
C ALA A 42 4.23 -4.86 4.59
N ALA A 43 4.29 -3.73 5.31
CA ALA A 43 3.38 -3.44 6.41
C ALA A 43 2.44 -2.30 5.99
N CYS A 44 1.13 -2.57 6.01
CA CYS A 44 0.10 -1.62 5.63
C CYS A 44 -0.80 -1.30 6.84
N ILE A 45 -1.07 -0.03 7.09
CA ILE A 45 -2.07 0.39 8.09
C ILE A 45 -3.34 0.82 7.38
N TRP A 46 -4.46 0.23 7.79
CA TRP A 46 -5.78 0.45 7.21
C TRP A 46 -6.77 0.98 8.25
N GLU A 47 -7.75 1.76 7.78
CA GLU A 47 -8.98 2.05 8.50
C GLU A 47 -10.14 1.30 7.84
N ALA A 48 -10.86 0.48 8.61
CA ALA A 48 -11.97 -0.33 8.13
C ALA A 48 -13.03 -0.59 9.22
N ALA A 49 -14.17 -1.19 8.83
CA ALA A 49 -15.25 -1.56 9.74
C ALA A 49 -15.05 -2.92 10.45
N SER A 50 -14.24 -3.83 9.87
CA SER A 50 -13.82 -5.11 10.46
C SER A 50 -12.61 -5.68 9.72
N ILE A 51 -11.87 -6.60 10.36
CA ILE A 51 -10.85 -7.41 9.68
C ILE A 51 -11.48 -8.20 8.53
N ASP A 52 -12.68 -8.76 8.72
CA ASP A 52 -13.36 -9.51 7.67
C ASP A 52 -13.76 -8.64 6.47
N ALA A 53 -14.18 -7.39 6.71
CA ALA A 53 -14.48 -6.45 5.62
C ALA A 53 -13.23 -6.12 4.80
N LEU A 54 -12.09 -5.91 5.46
CA LEU A 54 -10.81 -5.67 4.78
C LEU A 54 -10.32 -6.92 4.05
N ARG A 55 -10.38 -8.08 4.70
CA ARG A 55 -10.00 -9.39 4.14
C ARG A 55 -10.83 -9.72 2.90
N GLY A 56 -12.14 -9.44 2.93
CA GLY A 56 -13.05 -9.63 1.81
C GLY A 56 -12.66 -8.83 0.56
N LEU A 57 -11.96 -7.70 0.73
CA LEU A 57 -11.38 -6.95 -0.39
C LEU A 57 -9.99 -7.47 -0.79
N LEU A 58 -9.08 -7.65 0.19
CA LEU A 58 -7.67 -7.90 -0.09
C LEU A 58 -7.40 -9.33 -0.58
N GLU A 59 -8.07 -10.34 -0.04
CA GLU A 59 -7.80 -11.73 -0.40
C GLU A 59 -8.09 -12.02 -1.89
N PRO A 60 -9.24 -11.60 -2.48
CA PRO A 60 -9.47 -11.81 -3.91
C PRO A 60 -8.42 -11.15 -4.82
N LEU A 61 -7.81 -10.05 -4.37
CA LEU A 61 -6.84 -9.29 -5.15
C LEU A 61 -5.42 -9.87 -5.03
N THR A 62 -5.06 -10.40 -3.87
CA THR A 62 -3.65 -10.63 -3.52
C THR A 62 -3.31 -12.05 -3.10
N SER A 63 -4.29 -12.87 -2.69
CA SER A 63 -4.03 -14.21 -2.12
C SER A 63 -3.30 -15.18 -3.04
N ALA A 64 -3.37 -14.96 -4.36
CA ALA A 64 -2.65 -15.76 -5.35
C ALA A 64 -1.12 -15.54 -5.30
N VAL A 65 -0.68 -14.38 -4.81
CA VAL A 65 0.74 -13.95 -4.85
C VAL A 65 1.26 -13.43 -3.51
N SER A 66 0.43 -13.44 -2.46
CA SER A 66 0.82 -12.99 -1.13
C SER A 66 0.09 -13.74 -0.03
N LEU A 67 0.81 -14.00 1.06
CA LEU A 67 0.24 -14.36 2.36
C LEU A 67 0.02 -13.10 3.16
N ASN A 68 -1.21 -12.91 3.66
CA ASN A 68 -1.61 -11.73 4.40
C ASN A 68 -1.98 -12.09 5.83
N GLU A 69 -1.35 -11.42 6.80
CA GLU A 69 -1.67 -11.53 8.21
C GLU A 69 -2.31 -10.23 8.71
N TYR A 70 -3.37 -10.34 9.52
CA TYR A 70 -4.23 -9.23 9.90
C TYR A 70 -4.26 -9.08 11.41
N TYR A 71 -4.02 -7.87 11.89
CA TYR A 71 -4.02 -7.55 13.31
C TYR A 71 -4.78 -6.25 13.55
N GLU A 72 -5.74 -6.26 14.46
CA GLU A 72 -6.30 -5.01 14.98
C GLU A 72 -5.23 -4.29 15.81
N VAL A 73 -5.09 -2.98 15.61
CA VAL A 73 -4.07 -2.17 16.29
C VAL A 73 -4.68 -0.92 16.91
N GLU A 74 -4.07 -0.46 18.00
CA GLU A 74 -4.51 0.74 18.73
C GLU A 74 -3.78 1.98 18.20
N ASN A 75 -4.54 2.99 17.78
CA ASN A 75 -3.98 4.27 17.35
C ASN A 75 -3.82 5.26 18.51
N ARG A 76 -4.58 5.09 19.61
CA ARG A 76 -4.58 6.04 20.74
C ARG A 76 -3.18 6.22 21.33
N ASP A 77 -2.45 5.11 21.46
CA ASP A 77 -1.13 5.06 22.09
C ASP A 77 -0.01 4.97 21.03
N GLY A 78 -0.35 5.14 19.75
CA GLY A 78 0.57 5.07 18.63
C GLY A 78 1.47 6.30 18.53
N VAL A 79 2.73 6.09 18.16
CA VAL A 79 3.71 7.17 17.94
C VAL A 79 4.19 7.13 16.50
N ALA A 80 4.01 8.24 15.79
CA ALA A 80 4.59 8.46 14.47
C ALA A 80 5.66 9.55 14.56
N LEU A 81 6.91 9.18 14.30
CA LEU A 81 8.02 10.14 14.23
C LEU A 81 8.33 10.49 12.77
N PRO A 82 8.74 11.74 12.48
CA PRO A 82 9.22 12.10 11.15
C PRO A 82 10.40 11.20 10.74
N SER A 83 10.28 10.54 9.58
CA SER A 83 11.29 9.59 9.07
C SER A 83 12.41 10.24 8.24
N GLY A 84 12.53 11.57 8.25
CA GLY A 84 13.47 12.30 7.38
C GLY A 84 13.12 12.25 5.88
N VAL A 85 12.01 11.61 5.51
CA VAL A 85 11.49 11.60 4.13
C VAL A 85 10.92 12.98 3.79
N THR A 86 11.77 13.85 3.27
CA THR A 86 11.34 15.12 2.66
C THR A 86 10.52 14.82 1.40
N ARG A 87 9.35 15.45 1.28
CA ARG A 87 8.42 15.28 0.16
C ARG A 87 8.99 15.87 -1.15
N THR A 88 10.00 15.26 -1.73
CA THR A 88 10.57 15.64 -3.05
C THR A 88 10.41 14.56 -4.12
N ALA A 89 9.74 13.44 -3.82
CA ALA A 89 9.66 12.29 -4.72
C ALA A 89 8.52 12.33 -5.78
N GLN A 90 7.75 13.43 -5.92
CA GLN A 90 6.69 13.52 -6.94
C GLN A 90 7.14 14.08 -8.31
N ALA A 91 8.40 14.51 -8.47
CA ALA A 91 8.82 15.25 -9.67
C ALA A 91 9.53 14.42 -10.78
N ARG A 92 9.84 13.14 -10.59
CA ARG A 92 10.69 12.41 -11.56
C ARG A 92 9.97 11.66 -12.69
N THR A 93 8.64 11.57 -12.68
CA THR A 93 7.88 10.87 -13.74
C THR A 93 7.26 11.79 -14.79
N ALA A 94 7.31 13.12 -14.62
CA ALA A 94 6.71 14.06 -15.56
C ALA A 94 7.65 14.50 -16.71
N GLN A 95 8.96 14.23 -16.64
CA GLN A 95 9.93 14.77 -17.59
C GLN A 95 10.25 13.88 -18.81
N ALA A 96 9.64 12.70 -18.92
CA ALA A 96 9.87 11.77 -20.03
C ALA A 96 8.90 11.93 -21.22
N ARG A 97 8.20 13.07 -21.34
CA ARG A 97 7.30 13.36 -22.49
C ARG A 97 7.54 14.74 -23.08
N SER A 98 8.70 14.92 -23.72
CA SER A 98 8.87 15.93 -24.77
C SER A 98 9.32 15.23 -26.04
N PRO A 99 8.44 15.04 -27.05
CA PRO A 99 8.88 14.63 -28.37
C PRO A 99 9.58 15.80 -29.06
N GLN A 100 10.78 15.55 -29.59
CA GLN A 100 11.48 16.44 -30.52
C GLN A 100 10.53 16.81 -31.67
N MET A 101 10.25 18.11 -31.84
CA MET A 101 9.70 18.63 -33.09
C MET A 101 10.84 19.11 -33.98
N ARG A 102 10.86 18.56 -35.19
CA ARG A 102 11.75 18.89 -36.30
C ARG A 102 11.58 20.35 -36.72
N GLY A 103 12.69 21.00 -37.05
CA GLY A 103 12.79 22.20 -37.88
C GLY A 103 13.98 22.02 -38.81
#